data_AF-B7K0L4-F1
#
_entry.id   AF-B7K0L4-F1
#
_cell.length_a   1.000
_cell.length_b   1.000
_cell.length_c   1.000
_cell.angle_alpha   90.00
_cell.angle_beta   90.00
_cell.angle_gamma   90.00
#
_symmetry.space_group_name_H-M   'P 1'
#
loop_
_entity.id
_entity.type
_entity.pdbx_description
1 polymer ?
#
loop_
_entity_poly.entity_id
_entity_poly.type
_entity_poly.pdbx_seq_one_letter_code
_entity_poly.pdbx_strand_id
1 'polypeptide(L)'
;MIVNIKIMLPQKYTLKDTFFCLIISNILLILLTPKIAFGEPFSPEDNPPKNTNNLPQNSLDLPPEMIQESPVLQRWLKEIPDVLDDIHNDPSFRTVIRIGYTEFPSTKHDGGLNIGVKDIFIGKTGLTISGDYQTSFGDRDAGGVDLQYYLLPLGSYINVAPSLGYRAISTNNYSEDGINIGGKVILPLSRTGASDISFSQRFISPGNQDEVGITNVSFGYALTKQIRLSTEIEKQNSRVKKDSQVSIMLEWMP
;
A
#
# COMPACT_ATOMS: atom_id res chain seq x y z
N MET A 1 -40.88 49.27 -26.24
CA MET A 1 -39.99 48.42 -27.07
C MET A 1 -38.74 48.16 -26.25
N ILE A 2 -38.72 47.06 -25.50
CA ILE A 2 -37.61 46.72 -24.59
C ILE A 2 -36.93 45.48 -25.16
N VAL A 3 -35.66 45.63 -25.50
CA VAL A 3 -34.78 44.63 -26.10
C VAL A 3 -34.42 43.59 -25.03
N ASN A 4 -34.73 42.33 -25.29
CA ASN A 4 -34.42 41.22 -24.40
C ASN A 4 -33.09 40.58 -24.85
N ILE A 5 -32.00 40.87 -24.15
CA ILE A 5 -30.65 40.35 -24.43
C ILE A 5 -30.56 38.95 -23.83
N LYS A 6 -30.53 37.93 -24.71
CA LYS A 6 -30.31 36.53 -24.36
C LYS A 6 -28.81 36.30 -24.21
N ILE A 7 -28.28 36.39 -22.98
CA ILE A 7 -26.90 35.99 -22.67
C ILE A 7 -26.86 34.47 -22.58
N MET A 8 -26.09 33.88 -23.49
CA MET A 8 -25.80 32.46 -23.62
C MET A 8 -24.73 32.08 -22.59
N LEU A 9 -25.10 31.36 -21.52
CA LEU A 9 -24.14 30.75 -20.60
C LEU A 9 -23.66 29.41 -21.16
N PRO A 10 -22.34 29.14 -21.23
CA PRO A 10 -21.82 27.91 -21.81
C PRO A 10 -22.09 26.71 -20.91
N GLN A 11 -22.16 25.57 -21.60
CA GLN A 11 -22.55 24.26 -21.10
C GLN A 11 -21.80 23.77 -19.85
N LYS A 12 -22.52 22.99 -19.06
CA LYS A 12 -22.09 22.21 -17.90
C LYS A 12 -20.80 21.42 -18.20
N TYR A 13 -19.71 21.78 -17.54
CA TYR A 13 -18.54 20.91 -17.41
C TYR A 13 -18.87 19.84 -16.36
N THR A 14 -18.87 18.58 -16.77
CA THR A 14 -19.11 17.42 -15.91
C THR A 14 -17.88 17.13 -15.06
N LEU A 15 -18.07 16.98 -13.74
CA LEU A 15 -17.06 16.66 -12.72
C LEU A 15 -16.23 15.39 -13.00
N LYS A 16 -16.63 14.62 -14.02
CA LYS A 16 -15.99 13.39 -14.47
C LYS A 16 -14.69 13.65 -15.26
N ASP A 17 -14.57 14.82 -15.89
CA ASP A 17 -13.42 15.14 -16.75
C ASP A 17 -12.23 15.72 -15.96
N THR A 18 -12.49 16.33 -14.80
CA THR A 18 -11.44 16.88 -13.93
C THR A 18 -10.64 15.81 -13.19
N PHE A 19 -11.26 14.65 -12.88
CA PHE A 19 -10.58 13.53 -12.22
C PHE A 19 -9.63 12.77 -13.16
N PHE A 20 -9.93 12.75 -14.47
CA PHE A 20 -9.10 12.06 -15.46
C PHE A 20 -7.78 12.80 -15.72
N CYS A 21 -7.77 14.13 -15.62
CA CYS A 21 -6.56 14.95 -15.78
C CYS A 21 -5.59 14.85 -14.59
N LEU A 22 -6.06 14.59 -13.37
CA LEU A 22 -5.20 14.46 -12.18
C LEU A 22 -4.43 13.14 -12.14
N ILE A 23 -4.98 12.07 -12.72
CA ILE A 23 -4.32 10.75 -12.77
C ILE A 23 -3.23 10.72 -13.85
N ILE A 24 -3.44 11.38 -14.99
CA ILE A 24 -2.43 11.42 -16.08
C ILE A 24 -1.26 12.35 -15.74
N SER A 25 -1.49 13.41 -14.96
CA SER A 25 -0.42 14.35 -14.56
C SER A 25 0.66 13.71 -13.67
N ASN A 26 0.30 12.77 -12.78
CA ASN A 26 1.27 12.08 -11.93
C ASN A 26 2.09 10.99 -12.66
N ILE A 27 1.56 10.44 -13.76
CA ILE A 27 2.25 9.42 -14.55
C ILE A 27 3.31 10.05 -15.47
N LEU A 28 3.12 11.30 -15.91
CA LEU A 28 4.07 11.99 -16.80
C LEU A 28 5.31 12.54 -16.08
N LEU A 29 5.28 12.72 -14.76
CA LEU A 29 6.42 13.22 -14.00
C LEU A 29 7.49 12.14 -13.72
N ILE A 30 7.16 10.86 -13.85
CA ILE A 30 8.08 9.73 -13.63
C ILE A 30 8.94 9.46 -14.88
N LEU A 31 8.53 9.94 -16.07
CA LEU A 31 9.24 9.73 -17.34
C LEU A 31 10.31 10.79 -17.66
N LEU A 32 10.56 11.76 -16.77
CA LEU A 32 11.46 12.90 -17.01
C LEU A 32 12.72 12.96 -16.14
N THR A 33 13.08 11.88 -15.41
CA THR A 33 14.36 11.83 -14.70
C THR A 33 15.50 11.37 -15.64
N PRO A 34 16.71 11.93 -15.50
CA PRO A 34 17.79 11.68 -16.45
C PRO A 34 18.29 10.23 -16.35
N LYS A 35 18.73 9.70 -17.49
CA LYS A 35 19.41 8.41 -17.64
C LYS A 35 20.39 8.16 -16.48
N ILE A 36 20.15 7.10 -15.72
CA ILE A 36 21.14 6.51 -14.82
C ILE A 36 22.36 6.16 -15.68
N ALA A 37 23.46 6.87 -15.46
CA ALA A 37 24.74 6.55 -16.07
C ALA A 37 25.21 5.21 -15.47
N PHE A 38 25.24 4.17 -16.31
CA PHE A 38 25.94 2.93 -15.99
C PHE A 38 27.42 3.26 -15.78
N GLY A 39 27.97 2.83 -14.64
CA GLY A 39 29.37 3.01 -14.28
C GLY A 39 30.32 2.43 -15.33
N GLU A 40 31.48 3.07 -15.44
CA GLU A 40 32.57 2.67 -16.33
C GLU A 40 33.07 1.24 -16.05
N PRO A 41 33.55 0.52 -17.08
CA PRO A 41 34.12 -0.81 -16.90
C PRO A 41 35.46 -0.73 -16.14
N PHE A 42 35.52 -1.42 -15.02
CA PHE A 42 36.73 -1.65 -14.23
C PHE A 42 37.78 -2.42 -15.06
N SER A 43 38.97 -1.85 -15.25
CA SER A 43 40.13 -2.51 -15.84
C SER A 43 41.02 -3.06 -14.72
N PRO A 44 41.30 -4.37 -14.64
CA PRO A 44 42.20 -4.90 -13.64
C PRO A 44 43.65 -4.62 -14.06
N GLU A 45 44.36 -3.82 -13.26
CA GLU A 45 45.82 -3.67 -13.36
C GLU A 45 46.47 -4.80 -12.54
N ASP A 46 47.08 -5.76 -13.24
CA ASP A 46 47.79 -6.90 -12.67
C ASP A 46 49.05 -6.44 -11.92
N ASN A 47 49.04 -6.56 -10.59
CA ASN A 47 50.26 -6.53 -9.76
C ASN A 47 50.45 -7.90 -9.08
N PRO A 48 51.68 -8.46 -9.05
CA PRO A 48 51.94 -9.84 -8.62
C PRO A 48 51.72 -10.05 -7.10
N PRO A 49 51.50 -11.30 -6.65
CA PRO A 49 51.00 -11.57 -5.31
C PRO A 49 52.06 -11.31 -4.26
N LYS A 50 51.79 -10.34 -3.37
CA LYS A 50 52.60 -10.08 -2.19
C LYS A 50 52.21 -11.07 -1.09
N ASN A 51 53.02 -12.13 -0.96
CA ASN A 51 53.21 -13.03 0.18
C ASN A 51 52.17 -12.91 1.33
N THR A 52 51.14 -13.75 1.29
CA THR A 52 50.06 -13.83 2.28
C THR A 52 50.47 -14.69 3.48
N ASN A 53 51.46 -14.25 4.24
CA ASN A 53 51.72 -14.76 5.58
C ASN A 53 51.62 -13.58 6.55
N ASN A 54 50.55 -13.58 7.36
CA ASN A 54 50.14 -12.57 8.34
C ASN A 54 49.11 -11.54 7.82
N LEU A 55 47.85 -11.94 7.71
CA LEU A 55 46.73 -10.99 7.76
C LEU A 55 46.45 -10.67 9.23
N PRO A 56 46.62 -9.43 9.71
CA PRO A 56 46.04 -9.04 10.98
C PRO A 56 44.52 -9.05 10.82
N GLN A 57 43.86 -9.66 11.80
CA GLN A 57 42.44 -9.53 12.03
C GLN A 57 42.09 -8.04 12.17
N ASN A 58 41.17 -7.53 11.34
CA ASN A 58 40.50 -6.23 11.45
C ASN A 58 41.32 -4.94 11.24
N SER A 59 41.70 -4.63 10.00
CA SER A 59 41.79 -3.22 9.61
C SER A 59 41.33 -3.06 8.16
N LEU A 60 40.09 -2.60 7.99
CA LEU A 60 39.64 -2.05 6.71
C LEU A 60 40.67 -0.97 6.31
N ASP A 61 41.25 -1.06 5.10
CA ASP A 61 42.24 -0.10 4.59
C ASP A 61 41.53 1.20 4.16
N LEU A 62 40.93 1.88 5.13
CA LEU A 62 40.22 3.14 4.97
C LEU A 62 40.78 4.16 5.96
N PRO A 63 40.89 5.44 5.58
CA PRO A 63 41.25 6.52 6.50
C PRO A 63 40.31 6.55 7.72
N PRO A 64 40.82 6.75 8.94
CA PRO A 64 40.02 6.81 10.17
C PRO A 64 38.89 7.84 10.10
N GLU A 65 39.13 8.97 9.43
CA GLU A 65 38.16 10.04 9.21
C GLU A 65 36.94 9.52 8.43
N MET A 66 37.14 8.70 7.39
CA MET A 66 36.06 8.12 6.59
C MET A 66 35.18 7.15 7.40
N ILE A 67 35.79 6.41 8.34
CA ILE A 67 35.05 5.53 9.25
C ILE A 67 34.27 6.36 10.28
N GLN A 68 34.83 7.45 10.80
CA GLN A 68 34.16 8.31 11.78
C GLN A 68 33.03 9.14 11.19
N GLU A 69 33.17 9.56 9.93
CA GLU A 69 32.16 10.37 9.23
C GLU A 69 31.00 9.55 8.66
N SER A 70 31.13 8.22 8.55
CA SER A 70 30.10 7.34 7.99
C SER A 70 29.40 6.49 9.05
N PRO A 71 28.16 6.85 9.44
CA PRO A 71 27.34 6.05 10.35
C PRO A 71 26.99 4.65 9.81
N VAL A 72 27.08 4.47 8.48
CA VAL A 72 26.84 3.18 7.82
C VAL A 72 28.04 2.26 8.01
N LEU A 73 29.25 2.75 7.75
CA LEU A 73 30.49 1.97 7.96
C LEU A 73 30.65 1.60 9.43
N GLN A 74 30.35 2.51 10.35
CA GLN A 74 30.36 2.20 11.79
C GLN A 74 29.37 1.10 12.17
N ARG A 75 28.21 1.03 11.51
CA ARG A 75 27.25 -0.05 11.72
C ARG A 75 27.78 -1.37 11.17
N TRP A 76 28.30 -1.38 9.95
CA TRP A 76 28.80 -2.60 9.31
C TRP A 76 30.08 -3.16 9.95
N LEU A 77 30.92 -2.29 10.53
CA LEU A 77 32.07 -2.71 11.33
C LEU A 77 31.68 -3.34 12.67
N LYS A 78 30.51 -2.98 13.22
CA LYS A 78 29.96 -3.60 14.44
C LYS A 78 29.29 -4.93 14.13
N GLU A 79 28.50 -4.96 13.07
CA GLU A 79 27.73 -6.12 12.63
C GLU A 79 27.60 -6.10 11.11
N ILE A 80 28.18 -7.11 10.46
CA ILE A 80 28.07 -7.28 9.00
C ILE A 80 26.61 -7.65 8.71
N PRO A 81 25.87 -6.85 7.91
CA PRO A 81 24.47 -7.12 7.65
C PRO A 81 24.30 -8.37 6.79
N ASP A 82 23.35 -9.24 7.16
CA ASP A 82 22.87 -10.29 6.28
C ASP A 82 21.75 -9.75 5.38
N VAL A 83 22.15 -9.20 4.24
CA VAL A 83 21.23 -8.60 3.27
C VAL A 83 20.24 -9.62 2.72
N LEU A 84 20.62 -10.91 2.65
CA LEU A 84 19.74 -11.95 2.12
C LEU A 84 18.63 -12.28 3.12
N ASP A 85 18.97 -12.40 4.40
CA ASP A 85 17.99 -12.56 5.48
C ASP A 85 17.04 -11.36 5.55
N ASP A 86 17.58 -10.15 5.49
CA ASP A 86 16.78 -8.91 5.48
C ASP A 86 15.78 -8.92 4.31
N ILE A 87 16.19 -9.24 3.09
CA ILE A 87 15.28 -9.27 1.93
C ILE A 87 14.16 -10.29 2.14
N HIS A 88 14.45 -11.44 2.75
CA HIS A 88 13.47 -12.50 2.96
C HIS A 88 12.50 -12.18 4.11
N ASN A 89 13.01 -11.62 5.19
CA ASN A 89 12.34 -11.62 6.49
C ASN A 89 12.05 -10.23 7.06
N ASP A 90 12.64 -9.15 6.53
CA ASP A 90 12.35 -7.76 6.92
C ASP A 90 11.30 -7.14 5.97
N PRO A 91 10.05 -6.94 6.43
CA PRO A 91 8.99 -6.45 5.58
C PRO A 91 9.19 -5.01 5.12
N SER A 92 9.01 -4.77 3.81
CA SER A 92 9.04 -3.42 3.24
C SER A 92 7.77 -2.60 3.53
N PHE A 93 6.80 -3.19 4.22
CA PHE A 93 5.54 -2.58 4.67
C PHE A 93 5.27 -3.02 6.11
N ARG A 94 4.56 -2.18 6.88
CA ARG A 94 4.38 -2.37 8.32
C ARG A 94 2.94 -2.64 8.67
N THR A 95 2.72 -3.17 9.88
CA THR A 95 1.40 -3.16 10.51
C THR A 95 0.87 -1.73 10.56
N VAL A 96 -0.39 -1.53 10.21
CA VAL A 96 -1.02 -0.21 10.22
C VAL A 96 -2.33 -0.26 10.98
N ILE A 97 -2.50 0.61 11.97
CA ILE A 97 -3.80 0.88 12.60
C ILE A 97 -4.44 2.07 11.89
N ARG A 98 -5.70 1.96 11.49
CA ARG A 98 -6.38 2.98 10.70
C ARG A 98 -7.70 3.41 11.31
N ILE A 99 -8.00 4.69 11.16
CA ILE A 99 -9.30 5.29 11.46
C ILE A 99 -9.59 6.41 10.47
N GLY A 100 -10.84 6.58 10.07
CA GLY A 100 -11.29 7.83 9.49
C GLY A 100 -12.65 7.75 8.85
N TYR A 101 -12.85 8.62 7.86
CA TYR A 101 -14.16 8.86 7.27
C TYR A 101 -14.33 8.07 5.97
N THR A 102 -15.54 7.57 5.76
CA THR A 102 -15.96 6.91 4.52
C THR A 102 -17.21 7.58 3.98
N GLU A 103 -17.20 7.90 2.70
CA GLU A 103 -18.38 8.34 1.96
C GLU A 103 -18.90 7.17 1.12
N PHE A 104 -20.22 7.01 1.06
CA PHE A 104 -20.91 6.00 0.26
C PHE A 104 -21.73 6.69 -0.86
N PRO A 105 -21.12 7.01 -2.03
CA PRO A 105 -21.81 7.69 -3.12
C PRO A 105 -23.08 6.98 -3.62
N SER A 106 -23.10 5.65 -3.56
CA SER A 106 -24.23 4.81 -4.00
C SER A 106 -25.43 4.83 -3.05
N THR A 107 -25.26 5.33 -1.83
CA THR A 107 -26.33 5.51 -0.84
C THR A 107 -26.50 6.99 -0.52
N LYS A 108 -26.83 7.80 -1.56
CA LYS A 108 -27.11 9.23 -1.42
C LYS A 108 -26.00 10.05 -0.73
N HIS A 109 -24.74 9.64 -0.88
CA HIS A 109 -23.59 10.26 -0.21
C HIS A 109 -23.64 10.18 1.31
N ASP A 110 -24.17 9.09 1.86
CA ASP A 110 -24.12 8.85 3.30
C ASP A 110 -22.65 8.81 3.78
N GLY A 111 -22.40 9.49 4.89
CA GLY A 111 -21.10 9.48 5.56
C GLY A 111 -20.99 8.35 6.56
N GLY A 112 -19.77 7.99 6.94
CA GLY A 112 -19.50 6.92 7.87
C GLY A 112 -18.09 6.92 8.44
N LEU A 113 -17.84 5.97 9.32
CA LEU A 113 -16.56 5.72 9.95
C LEU A 113 -16.01 4.36 9.52
N ASN A 114 -14.69 4.29 9.37
CA ASN A 114 -13.97 3.05 9.16
C ASN A 114 -12.82 2.99 10.16
N ILE A 115 -12.70 1.87 10.84
CA ILE A 115 -11.59 1.53 11.73
C ILE A 115 -11.02 0.17 11.32
N GLY A 116 -9.73 -0.03 11.51
CA GLY A 116 -9.15 -1.34 11.28
C GLY A 116 -7.68 -1.45 11.58
N VAL A 117 -7.16 -2.63 11.32
CA VAL A 117 -5.75 -2.97 11.40
C VAL A 117 -5.36 -3.78 10.16
N LYS A 118 -4.28 -3.38 9.50
CA LYS A 118 -3.71 -4.06 8.34
C LYS A 118 -2.40 -4.74 8.74
N ASP A 119 -2.22 -5.95 8.24
CA ASP A 119 -0.94 -6.66 8.19
C ASP A 119 -0.25 -6.87 9.54
N ILE A 120 -0.97 -7.38 10.56
CA ILE A 120 -0.32 -7.87 11.79
C ILE A 120 0.49 -9.11 11.45
N PHE A 121 1.82 -8.99 11.43
CA PHE A 121 2.74 -10.10 11.14
C PHE A 121 2.82 -11.11 12.29
N ILE A 122 2.81 -12.40 11.93
CA ILE A 122 3.00 -13.51 12.86
C ILE A 122 4.46 -13.97 12.77
N GLY A 123 5.28 -13.47 13.69
CA GLY A 123 6.72 -13.77 13.74
C GLY A 123 7.46 -13.23 12.50
N LYS A 124 8.50 -13.95 12.07
CA LYS A 124 9.25 -13.67 10.83
C LYS A 124 8.69 -14.44 9.62
N THR A 125 7.39 -14.65 9.58
CA THR A 125 6.74 -15.39 8.48
C THR A 125 5.99 -14.43 7.57
N GLY A 126 5.66 -14.88 6.36
CA GLY A 126 4.76 -14.15 5.47
C GLY A 126 3.28 -14.14 5.91
N LEU A 127 2.95 -14.73 7.06
CA LEU A 127 1.58 -14.83 7.55
C LEU A 127 1.17 -13.56 8.27
N THR A 128 0.05 -12.96 7.86
CA THR A 128 -0.51 -11.77 8.49
C THR A 128 -2.01 -11.88 8.76
N ILE A 129 -2.47 -11.13 9.76
CA ILE A 129 -3.89 -10.97 10.07
C ILE A 129 -4.28 -9.51 9.85
N SER A 130 -5.43 -9.28 9.24
CA SER A 130 -6.03 -7.95 9.10
C SER A 130 -7.49 -7.99 9.51
N GLY A 131 -8.03 -6.86 9.93
CA GLY A 131 -9.45 -6.74 10.22
C GLY A 131 -9.91 -5.30 10.10
N ASP A 132 -11.17 -5.13 9.73
CA ASP A 132 -11.80 -3.82 9.60
C ASP A 132 -13.25 -3.86 10.05
N TYR A 133 -13.73 -2.71 10.48
CA TYR A 133 -15.12 -2.42 10.75
C TYR A 133 -15.46 -1.06 10.16
N GLN A 134 -16.54 -1.02 9.39
CA GLN A 134 -17.09 0.18 8.77
C GLN A 134 -18.55 0.32 9.12
N THR A 135 -18.96 1.55 9.40
CA THR A 135 -20.34 1.91 9.75
C THR A 135 -20.71 3.22 9.06
N SER A 136 -21.93 3.34 8.57
CA SER A 136 -22.47 4.61 8.07
C SER A 136 -23.28 5.31 9.17
N PHE A 137 -23.45 6.62 9.07
CA PHE A 137 -24.40 7.36 9.89
C PHE A 137 -25.87 7.12 9.51
N GLY A 138 -26.10 6.42 8.40
CA GLY A 138 -27.37 5.78 8.08
C GLY A 138 -27.37 4.32 8.54
N ASP A 139 -27.90 3.43 7.71
CA ASP A 139 -28.09 2.02 8.07
C ASP A 139 -27.23 1.10 7.19
N ARG A 140 -25.94 1.11 7.47
CA ARG A 140 -24.95 0.23 6.84
C ARG A 140 -23.83 -0.06 7.83
N ASP A 141 -23.55 -1.34 8.01
CA ASP A 141 -22.41 -1.82 8.79
C ASP A 141 -21.72 -2.92 7.98
N ALA A 142 -20.40 -2.98 8.02
CA ALA A 142 -19.69 -4.15 7.56
C ALA A 142 -18.44 -4.36 8.40
N GLY A 143 -18.04 -5.61 8.54
CA GLY A 143 -16.83 -5.96 9.23
C GLY A 143 -16.29 -7.29 8.74
N GLY A 144 -14.99 -7.46 8.87
CA GLY A 144 -14.35 -8.70 8.48
C GLY A 144 -12.95 -8.86 9.05
N VAL A 145 -12.48 -10.09 9.00
CA VAL A 145 -11.14 -10.48 9.38
C VAL A 145 -10.58 -11.36 8.28
N ASP A 146 -9.34 -11.09 7.89
CA ASP A 146 -8.65 -11.74 6.78
C ASP A 146 -7.28 -12.26 7.24
N LEU A 147 -7.04 -13.54 7.01
CA LEU A 147 -5.73 -14.19 7.08
C LEU A 147 -5.07 -14.13 5.71
N GLN A 148 -3.82 -13.69 5.66
CA GLN A 148 -3.07 -13.49 4.43
C GLN A 148 -1.71 -14.16 4.52
N TYR A 149 -1.18 -14.65 3.40
CA TYR A 149 0.16 -15.22 3.33
C TYR A 149 0.95 -14.65 2.16
N TYR A 150 1.96 -13.81 2.43
CA TYR A 150 2.83 -13.23 1.41
C TYR A 150 3.74 -14.30 0.79
N LEU A 151 3.65 -14.42 -0.53
CA LEU A 151 4.37 -15.45 -1.31
C LEU A 151 5.79 -15.06 -1.68
N LEU A 152 6.10 -13.76 -1.65
CA LEU A 152 7.38 -13.21 -2.04
C LEU A 152 8.19 -12.80 -0.79
N PRO A 153 9.52 -12.69 -0.91
CA PRO A 153 10.38 -12.11 0.12
C PRO A 153 9.78 -10.78 0.62
N LEU A 154 9.66 -10.63 1.94
CA LEU A 154 8.89 -9.52 2.52
C LEU A 154 9.51 -8.15 2.24
N GLY A 155 10.82 -8.10 1.96
CA GLY A 155 11.54 -6.90 1.54
C GLY A 155 11.38 -6.53 0.05
N SER A 156 10.60 -7.30 -0.72
CA SER A 156 10.39 -7.07 -2.16
C SER A 156 9.56 -5.81 -2.46
N TYR A 157 9.85 -5.15 -3.59
CA TYR A 157 9.07 -4.02 -4.11
C TYR A 157 7.68 -4.39 -4.64
N ILE A 158 7.42 -5.68 -4.77
CA ILE A 158 6.10 -6.23 -5.10
C ILE A 158 5.83 -7.40 -4.17
N ASN A 159 4.66 -7.37 -3.55
CA ASN A 159 4.21 -8.40 -2.63
C ASN A 159 2.81 -8.86 -3.04
N VAL A 160 2.62 -10.18 -3.06
CA VAL A 160 1.35 -10.82 -3.42
C VAL A 160 0.95 -11.75 -2.30
N ALA A 161 -0.29 -11.64 -1.85
CA ALA A 161 -0.84 -12.47 -0.79
C ALA A 161 -2.22 -12.98 -1.18
N PRO A 162 -2.43 -14.31 -1.33
CA PRO A 162 -3.77 -14.88 -1.16
C PRO A 162 -4.32 -14.54 0.23
N SER A 163 -5.64 -14.36 0.29
CA SER A 163 -6.36 -14.05 1.52
C SER A 163 -7.57 -14.96 1.71
N LEU A 164 -7.78 -15.40 2.94
CA LEU A 164 -8.96 -16.15 3.39
C LEU A 164 -9.49 -15.51 4.68
N GLY A 165 -10.79 -15.33 4.78
CA GLY A 165 -11.38 -14.64 5.92
C GLY A 165 -12.87 -14.89 6.08
N TYR A 166 -13.47 -14.08 6.93
CA TYR A 166 -14.92 -13.98 7.10
C TYR A 166 -15.34 -12.52 7.03
N ARG A 167 -16.42 -12.23 6.33
CA ARG A 167 -16.94 -10.87 6.22
C ARG A 167 -18.45 -10.88 6.33
N ALA A 168 -18.97 -9.89 7.04
CA ALA A 168 -20.39 -9.59 7.13
C ALA A 168 -20.64 -8.16 6.65
N ILE A 169 -21.71 -7.98 5.88
CA ILE A 169 -22.17 -6.71 5.33
C ILE A 169 -23.67 -6.64 5.61
N SER A 170 -24.09 -5.63 6.35
CA SER A 170 -25.48 -5.31 6.60
C SER A 170 -25.80 -3.93 6.04
N THR A 171 -26.94 -3.79 5.41
CA THR A 171 -27.51 -2.55 4.88
C THR A 171 -29.02 -2.65 4.99
N ASN A 172 -29.74 -1.52 5.01
CA ASN A 172 -31.21 -1.45 5.08
C ASN A 172 -31.99 -2.49 4.24
N ASN A 173 -31.49 -2.81 3.05
CA ASN A 173 -32.21 -3.66 2.09
C ASN A 173 -31.44 -4.94 1.73
N TYR A 174 -30.36 -5.23 2.44
CA TYR A 174 -29.41 -6.29 2.06
C TYR A 174 -28.52 -6.68 3.23
N SER A 175 -28.45 -7.96 3.56
CA SER A 175 -27.53 -8.49 4.56
C SER A 175 -26.89 -9.75 4.01
N GLU A 176 -25.57 -9.80 4.05
CA GLU A 176 -24.78 -10.96 3.64
C GLU A 176 -23.63 -11.19 4.57
N ASP A 177 -23.32 -12.46 4.75
CA ASP A 177 -22.15 -12.88 5.48
C ASP A 177 -21.61 -14.18 4.91
N GLY A 178 -20.32 -14.41 5.13
CA GLY A 178 -19.73 -15.68 4.79
C GLY A 178 -18.22 -15.64 4.62
N ILE A 179 -17.73 -16.75 4.10
CA ILE A 179 -16.31 -16.94 3.83
C ILE A 179 -15.88 -15.96 2.74
N ASN A 180 -14.78 -15.25 3.00
CA ASN A 180 -14.16 -14.32 2.09
C ASN A 180 -12.89 -14.96 1.51
N ILE A 181 -12.78 -15.06 0.19
CA ILE A 181 -11.57 -15.55 -0.49
C ILE A 181 -11.12 -14.52 -1.51
N GLY A 182 -9.82 -14.29 -1.59
CA GLY A 182 -9.29 -13.31 -2.53
C GLY A 182 -7.78 -13.27 -2.59
N GLY A 183 -7.29 -12.16 -3.12
CA GLY A 183 -5.88 -11.84 -3.14
C GLY A 183 -5.64 -10.35 -3.06
N LYS A 184 -4.44 -10.01 -2.60
CA LYS A 184 -3.95 -8.65 -2.44
C LYS A 184 -2.57 -8.54 -3.08
N VAL A 185 -2.34 -7.40 -3.71
CA VAL A 185 -1.04 -6.98 -4.23
C VAL A 185 -0.68 -5.67 -3.55
N ILE A 186 0.55 -5.57 -3.05
CA ILE A 186 1.10 -4.33 -2.49
C ILE A 186 2.35 -3.97 -3.28
N LEU A 187 2.43 -2.70 -3.63
CA LEU A 187 3.58 -2.04 -4.21
C LEU A 187 4.12 -1.04 -3.18
N PRO A 188 4.99 -1.48 -2.25
CA PRO A 188 5.68 -0.59 -1.32
C PRO A 188 6.66 0.28 -2.13
N LEU A 189 6.31 1.55 -2.29
CA LEU A 189 7.15 2.54 -2.97
C LEU A 189 8.31 3.03 -2.09
N SER A 190 8.22 2.76 -0.78
CA SER A 190 9.29 2.98 0.18
C SER A 190 9.44 1.78 1.12
N ARG A 191 10.68 1.37 1.36
CA ARG A 191 11.03 0.24 2.24
C ARG A 191 10.61 0.45 3.70
N THR A 192 10.36 1.70 4.11
CA THR A 192 9.92 2.02 5.48
C THR A 192 8.39 2.03 5.63
N GLY A 193 7.62 1.69 4.58
CA GLY A 193 6.17 1.85 4.57
C GLY A 193 5.70 3.31 4.40
N ALA A 194 6.60 4.22 4.02
CA ALA A 194 6.28 5.63 3.86
C ALA A 194 5.27 5.90 2.73
N SER A 195 5.28 5.07 1.68
CA SER A 195 4.25 5.14 0.64
C SER A 195 4.06 3.77 0.03
N ASP A 196 2.81 3.46 -0.28
CA ASP A 196 2.43 2.24 -0.97
C ASP A 196 1.17 2.45 -1.81
N ILE A 197 1.01 1.52 -2.75
CA ILE A 197 -0.22 1.30 -3.49
C ILE A 197 -0.63 -0.13 -3.21
N SER A 198 -1.89 -0.34 -2.83
CA SER A 198 -2.43 -1.69 -2.67
C SER A 198 -3.67 -1.90 -3.54
N PHE A 199 -3.79 -3.12 -4.05
CA PHE A 199 -4.93 -3.58 -4.81
C PHE A 199 -5.39 -4.90 -4.20
N SER A 200 -6.68 -5.07 -3.98
CA SER A 200 -7.24 -6.37 -3.62
C SER A 200 -8.53 -6.68 -4.36
N GLN A 201 -8.69 -7.97 -4.65
CA GLN A 201 -9.91 -8.53 -5.20
C GLN A 201 -10.35 -9.69 -4.31
N ARG A 202 -11.58 -9.61 -3.81
CA ARG A 202 -12.15 -10.50 -2.80
C ARG A 202 -13.55 -10.93 -3.21
N PHE A 203 -13.98 -12.10 -2.75
CA PHE A 203 -15.29 -12.68 -3.00
C PHE A 203 -15.85 -13.22 -1.70
N ILE A 204 -16.98 -12.68 -1.25
CA ILE A 204 -17.75 -13.20 -0.12
C ILE A 204 -18.68 -14.28 -0.64
N SER A 205 -18.76 -15.41 0.07
CA SER A 205 -19.62 -16.54 -0.26
C SER A 205 -19.45 -17.01 -1.72
N PRO A 206 -18.21 -17.31 -2.16
CA PRO A 206 -17.93 -17.64 -3.56
C PRO A 206 -18.70 -18.87 -4.02
N GLY A 207 -19.29 -18.81 -5.21
CA GLY A 207 -20.08 -19.89 -5.80
C GLY A 207 -21.53 -19.98 -5.34
N ASN A 208 -21.95 -19.16 -4.36
CA ASN A 208 -23.35 -19.08 -3.93
C ASN A 208 -24.14 -18.07 -4.80
N GLN A 209 -25.47 -18.06 -4.62
CA GLN A 209 -26.34 -17.10 -5.31
C GLN A 209 -26.10 -15.66 -4.81
N ASP A 210 -25.60 -15.54 -3.59
CA ASP A 210 -25.40 -14.28 -2.87
C ASP A 210 -23.92 -13.82 -2.87
N GLU A 211 -23.15 -14.29 -3.86
CA GLU A 211 -21.74 -13.91 -4.01
C GLU A 211 -21.59 -12.38 -4.16
N VAL A 212 -20.66 -11.82 -3.37
CA VAL A 212 -20.30 -10.40 -3.42
C VAL A 212 -18.83 -10.25 -3.79
N GLY A 213 -18.56 -9.68 -4.96
CA GLY A 213 -17.22 -9.30 -5.38
C GLY A 213 -16.84 -7.93 -4.80
N ILE A 214 -15.68 -7.85 -4.15
CA ILE A 214 -15.12 -6.61 -3.59
C ILE A 214 -13.80 -6.31 -4.29
N THR A 215 -13.74 -5.16 -4.94
CA THR A 215 -12.50 -4.60 -5.49
C THR A 215 -12.10 -3.40 -4.65
N ASN A 216 -10.86 -3.37 -4.18
CA ASN A 216 -10.36 -2.30 -3.33
C ASN A 216 -9.00 -1.83 -3.82
N VAL A 217 -8.83 -0.52 -3.90
CA VAL A 217 -7.58 0.15 -4.26
C VAL A 217 -7.26 1.17 -3.18
N SER A 218 -6.04 1.13 -2.65
CA SER A 218 -5.60 2.10 -1.65
C SER A 218 -4.29 2.76 -2.02
N PHE A 219 -4.14 4.01 -1.61
CA PHE A 219 -2.93 4.82 -1.76
C PHE A 219 -2.54 5.38 -0.40
N GLY A 220 -1.32 5.11 0.06
CA GLY A 220 -0.80 5.58 1.34
C GLY A 220 0.38 6.54 1.19
N TYR A 221 0.43 7.58 2.02
CA TYR A 221 1.55 8.52 2.08
C TYR A 221 1.82 9.03 3.51
N ALA A 222 3.03 8.78 4.01
CA ALA A 222 3.45 9.12 5.35
C ALA A 222 3.68 10.63 5.53
N LEU A 223 3.05 11.19 6.56
CA LEU A 223 3.25 12.57 7.00
C LEU A 223 4.44 12.65 7.97
N THR A 224 4.61 11.62 8.80
CA THR A 224 5.72 11.46 9.74
C THR A 224 6.20 10.00 9.77
N LYS A 225 7.20 9.69 10.60
CA LYS A 225 7.71 8.30 10.72
C LYS A 225 6.65 7.30 11.23
N GLN A 226 5.61 7.77 11.91
CA GLN A 226 4.56 6.93 12.51
C GLN A 226 3.15 7.27 12.00
N ILE A 227 2.95 8.41 11.35
CA ILE A 227 1.63 8.86 10.91
C ILE A 227 1.58 8.94 9.40
N ARG A 228 0.50 8.41 8.83
CA ARG A 228 0.23 8.33 7.40
C ARG A 228 -1.20 8.75 7.10
N LEU A 229 -1.38 9.31 5.91
CA LEU A 229 -2.69 9.53 5.32
C LEU A 229 -2.88 8.52 4.20
N SER A 230 -4.07 7.91 4.13
CA SER A 230 -4.41 7.05 3.00
C SER A 230 -5.77 7.37 2.42
N THR A 231 -5.92 7.05 1.14
CA THR A 231 -7.18 7.10 0.42
C THR A 231 -7.51 5.72 -0.08
N GLU A 232 -8.75 5.30 0.11
CA GLU A 232 -9.23 3.98 -0.28
C GLU A 232 -10.46 4.14 -1.15
N ILE A 233 -10.50 3.39 -2.25
CA ILE A 233 -11.63 3.31 -3.15
C ILE A 233 -12.04 1.85 -3.19
N GLU A 234 -13.25 1.57 -2.75
CA GLU A 234 -13.80 0.23 -2.77
C GLU A 234 -15.08 0.19 -3.59
N LYS A 235 -15.22 -0.91 -4.34
CA LYS A 235 -16.38 -1.22 -5.14
C LYS A 235 -16.87 -2.60 -4.79
N GLN A 236 -18.15 -2.69 -4.45
CA GLN A 236 -18.82 -3.95 -4.14
C GLN A 236 -19.82 -4.26 -5.24
N ASN A 237 -19.82 -5.50 -5.71
CA ASN A 237 -20.67 -5.95 -6.79
C ASN A 237 -21.29 -7.29 -6.40
N SER A 238 -22.58 -7.27 -6.06
CA SER A 238 -23.38 -8.48 -5.91
C SER A 238 -24.42 -8.58 -7.03
N ARG A 239 -25.09 -9.73 -7.12
CA ARG A 239 -26.20 -9.91 -8.08
C ARG A 239 -27.39 -8.98 -7.76
N VAL A 240 -27.58 -8.67 -6.49
CA VAL A 240 -28.71 -7.88 -5.98
C VAL A 240 -28.40 -6.38 -6.02
N LYS A 241 -27.18 -5.98 -5.62
CA LYS A 241 -26.83 -4.57 -5.44
C LYS A 241 -25.37 -4.29 -5.80
N LYS A 242 -25.13 -3.08 -6.33
CA LYS A 242 -23.80 -2.54 -6.54
C LYS A 242 -23.57 -1.38 -5.59
N ASP A 243 -22.39 -1.33 -5.00
CA ASP A 243 -22.00 -0.32 -4.05
C ASP A 243 -20.59 0.20 -4.35
N SER A 244 -20.30 1.39 -3.86
CA SER A 244 -19.04 2.07 -3.99
C SER A 244 -18.83 2.93 -2.77
N GLN A 245 -17.59 3.00 -2.30
CA GLN A 245 -17.20 3.82 -1.18
C GLN A 245 -15.83 4.45 -1.45
N VAL A 246 -15.65 5.63 -0.88
CA VAL A 246 -14.37 6.34 -0.89
C VAL A 246 -14.05 6.73 0.54
N SER A 247 -12.86 6.39 1.00
CA SER A 247 -12.44 6.62 2.38
C SER A 247 -11.16 7.43 2.44
N ILE A 248 -11.06 8.29 3.46
CA ILE A 248 -9.85 9.01 3.82
C ILE A 248 -9.48 8.58 5.24
N MET A 249 -8.32 7.95 5.40
CA MET A 249 -7.90 7.34 6.65
C MET A 249 -6.65 8.00 7.19
N LEU A 250 -6.65 8.21 8.50
CA LEU A 250 -5.43 8.44 9.28
C LEU A 250 -4.90 7.08 9.74
N GLU A 251 -3.63 6.86 9.48
CA GLU A 251 -2.96 5.58 9.68
C GLU A 251 -1.78 5.77 10.64
N TRP A 252 -1.69 4.90 11.65
CA TRP A 252 -0.60 4.85 12.62
C TRP A 252 0.22 3.57 12.42
N MET A 253 1.54 3.75 12.30
CA MET A 253 2.53 2.69 12.21
C MET A 253 3.26 2.59 13.56
N PRO A 254 3.04 1.50 14.34
CA PRO A 254 3.72 1.26 15.60
C PRO A 254 5.24 1.05 15.45
#